data_AF-A0A1G3F6V9-F1
#
_entry.id   AF-A0A1G3F6V9-F1
#
_cell.length_a   1.000
_cell.length_b   1.000
_cell.length_c   1.000
_cell.angle_alpha   90.00
_cell.angle_beta   90.00
_cell.angle_gamma   90.00
#
_symmetry.space_group_name_H-M   'P 1'
#
loop_
_entity.id
_entity.type
_entity.pdbx_description
1 polymer ?
#
loop_
_entity_poly.entity_id
_entity_poly.type
_entity_poly.pdbx_seq_one_letter_code
_entity_poly.pdbx_strand_id
1 'polypeptide(L)'
;AWLEESGQLEGPVMLTNTHSVGVVRDAVIAERVRAGGADASGYWWSLPVVAETWDGELNDINGFHVRPEHAAKALHEAKGGPVAEGNVGGGTGMICHEFKCGIGTASRRVRVGDRDYTLGVLVQANYGLRDSLRIAGVPVGQYLRDDHIYSAPNPAAGDTGSIIIVVATDAPLLPQQLKRIAKRAGMGLARMGSYAGNGSGDIFVAFSTANADALRDKPLQQASFIGNDHLDGLFEATAQAAEESIVNAMVAARDMQGDGGHYARAIPHAALVKLLKRFNRYRPPH
;
A
#
# COMPACT_ATOMS: atom_id res chain seq x y z
N ALA A 1 -6.71 14.34 8.99
CA ALA A 1 -7.72 15.36 9.37
C ALA A 1 -8.20 16.12 8.13
N TRP A 2 -7.35 16.91 7.46
CA TRP A 2 -7.78 17.69 6.29
C TRP A 2 -8.40 16.85 5.17
N LEU A 3 -7.82 15.69 4.84
CA LEU A 3 -8.39 14.76 3.85
C LEU A 3 -9.84 14.35 4.18
N GLU A 4 -10.19 14.22 5.46
CA GLU A 4 -11.54 13.87 5.90
C GLU A 4 -12.49 15.06 5.86
N GLU A 5 -11.98 16.25 6.15
CA GLU A 5 -12.73 17.51 6.20
C GLU A 5 -13.02 18.06 4.80
N SER A 6 -11.99 18.20 3.96
CA SER A 6 -12.09 18.82 2.63
C SER A 6 -12.39 17.81 1.53
N GLY A 7 -12.09 16.53 1.75
CA GLY A 7 -12.13 15.51 0.71
C GLY A 7 -11.00 15.63 -0.32
N GLN A 8 -9.99 16.44 -0.05
CA GLN A 8 -8.87 16.71 -0.96
C GLN A 8 -7.57 16.10 -0.44
N LEU A 9 -6.76 15.60 -1.37
CA LEU A 9 -5.39 15.17 -1.12
C LEU A 9 -4.45 16.19 -1.73
N GLU A 10 -3.60 16.79 -0.89
CA GLU A 10 -2.61 17.77 -1.31
C GLU A 10 -1.19 17.21 -1.12
N GLY A 11 -0.35 17.37 -2.15
CA GLY A 11 1.02 16.92 -2.12
C GLY A 11 1.17 15.39 -2.24
N PRO A 12 2.35 14.85 -1.88
CA PRO A 12 2.65 13.43 -2.04
C PRO A 12 2.04 12.56 -0.92
N VAL A 13 1.89 11.27 -1.24
CA VAL A 13 1.72 10.21 -0.24
C VAL A 13 3.08 9.55 -0.02
N MET A 14 3.60 9.62 1.20
CA MET A 14 4.90 9.05 1.57
C MET A 14 4.71 7.84 2.49
N LEU A 15 5.42 6.76 2.20
CA LEU A 15 5.41 5.53 3.00
C LEU A 15 6.81 5.27 3.58
N THR A 16 6.88 5.03 4.89
CA THR A 16 8.14 4.84 5.63
C THR A 16 7.94 3.90 6.82
N ASN A 17 8.89 3.82 7.75
CA ASN A 17 8.72 3.12 9.03
C ASN A 17 8.10 4.00 10.12
N THR A 18 7.55 3.35 11.15
CA THR A 18 6.80 3.99 12.25
C THR A 18 7.52 5.16 12.89
N HIS A 19 8.80 5.01 13.21
CA HIS A 19 9.58 6.04 13.91
C HIS A 19 10.04 7.18 13.00
N SER A 20 9.84 7.05 11.69
CA SER A 20 10.29 8.00 10.68
C SER A 20 9.18 8.88 10.10
N VAL A 21 7.93 8.75 10.56
CA VAL A 21 6.80 9.57 10.08
C VAL A 21 7.09 11.06 10.25
N GLY A 22 7.60 11.46 11.42
CA GLY A 22 7.90 12.86 11.71
C GLY A 22 8.94 13.47 10.77
N VAL A 23 10.10 12.83 10.63
CA VAL A 23 11.19 13.33 9.78
C VAL A 23 10.80 13.38 8.30
N VAL A 24 10.02 12.41 7.82
CA VAL A 24 9.53 12.41 6.42
C VAL A 24 8.53 13.55 6.21
N ARG A 25 7.59 13.76 7.15
CA ARG A 25 6.64 14.88 7.09
C ARG A 25 7.37 16.22 7.04
N ASP A 26 8.34 16.44 7.91
CA ASP A 26 9.08 17.70 7.98
C ASP A 26 9.89 17.95 6.72
N ALA A 27 10.55 16.91 6.20
CA ALA A 27 11.35 16.99 4.98
C ALA A 27 10.50 17.34 3.74
N VAL A 28 9.33 16.73 3.59
CA VAL A 28 8.42 17.03 2.47
C VAL A 28 7.96 18.49 2.50
N ILE A 29 7.64 19.02 3.69
CA ILE A 29 7.26 20.42 3.84
C ILE A 29 8.44 21.33 3.52
N ALA A 30 9.64 21.00 3.98
CA ALA A 30 10.85 21.76 3.67
C ALA A 30 11.18 21.76 2.16
N GLU A 31 10.91 20.66 1.44
CA GLU A 31 11.04 20.62 -0.03
C GLU A 31 9.98 21.49 -0.71
N ARG A 32 8.71 21.46 -0.28
CA ARG A 32 7.67 22.35 -0.83
C ARG A 32 8.03 23.83 -0.67
N VAL A 33 8.52 24.22 0.51
CA VAL A 33 8.97 25.59 0.78
C VAL A 33 10.15 26.00 -0.10
N ARG A 34 11.06 25.06 -0.42
CA ARG A 34 12.18 25.32 -1.35
C ARG A 34 11.72 25.41 -2.81
N ALA A 35 10.70 24.64 -3.20
CA ALA A 35 10.19 24.60 -4.57
C ALA A 35 9.31 25.80 -4.94
N GLY A 36 8.80 26.57 -3.98
CA GLY A 36 7.97 27.74 -4.28
C GLY A 36 7.51 28.54 -3.06
N GLY A 37 6.89 29.69 -3.36
CA GLY A 37 6.28 30.58 -2.37
C GLY A 37 4.85 30.19 -1.98
N ALA A 38 4.14 31.09 -1.30
CA ALA A 38 2.75 30.92 -0.91
C ALA A 38 1.88 30.56 -2.10
N ASP A 39 0.76 29.91 -1.81
CA ASP A 39 -0.34 29.88 -2.76
C ASP A 39 -0.93 31.28 -3.00
N ALA A 40 -1.94 31.38 -3.87
CA ALA A 40 -2.54 32.66 -4.24
C ALA A 40 -3.19 33.40 -3.05
N SER A 41 -3.43 32.71 -1.91
CA SER A 41 -3.96 33.31 -0.68
C SER A 41 -2.88 33.96 0.20
N GLY A 42 -1.59 33.82 -0.15
CA GLY A 42 -0.48 34.37 0.62
C GLY A 42 -0.06 33.50 1.81
N TYR A 43 -0.63 32.31 1.96
CA TYR A 43 -0.34 31.39 3.06
C TYR A 43 0.63 30.25 2.67
N TRP A 44 1.46 29.84 3.64
CA TRP A 44 2.43 28.74 3.54
C TRP A 44 2.01 27.58 4.45
N TRP A 45 0.98 26.81 4.07
CA TRP A 45 0.68 25.53 4.72
C TRP A 45 0.89 24.37 3.76
N SER A 46 1.22 23.22 4.34
CA SER A 46 1.39 21.96 3.61
C SER A 46 1.04 20.81 4.51
N LEU A 47 0.14 19.94 4.05
CA LEU A 47 -0.40 18.83 4.80
C LEU A 47 -0.12 17.52 4.06
N PRO A 48 1.16 17.12 3.90
CA PRO A 48 1.48 15.89 3.18
C PRO A 48 0.91 14.68 3.91
N VAL A 49 0.56 13.65 3.16
CA VAL A 49 0.13 12.38 3.72
C VAL A 49 1.38 11.53 3.94
N VAL A 50 1.68 11.21 5.20
CA VAL A 50 2.77 10.30 5.56
C VAL A 50 2.17 9.15 6.36
N ALA A 51 2.41 7.94 5.89
CA ALA A 51 1.94 6.72 6.52
C ALA A 51 3.10 5.75 6.74
N GLU A 52 2.86 4.72 7.55
CA GLU A 52 3.91 3.85 8.02
C GLU A 52 3.46 2.42 8.21
N THR A 53 4.46 1.53 8.28
CA THR A 53 4.35 0.21 8.90
C THR A 53 5.61 -0.02 9.74
N TRP A 54 5.59 -0.96 10.67
CA TRP A 54 6.70 -1.18 11.61
C TRP A 54 7.72 -2.20 11.11
N ASP A 55 8.98 -1.79 10.86
CA ASP A 55 10.06 -2.67 10.37
C ASP A 55 11.05 -3.15 11.45
N GLY A 56 10.74 -2.96 12.74
CA GLY A 56 11.69 -3.18 13.82
C GLY A 56 12.15 -4.63 14.04
N GLU A 57 11.56 -5.61 13.35
CA GLU A 57 12.09 -6.98 13.31
C GLU A 57 13.39 -7.06 12.50
N LEU A 58 13.45 -6.40 11.33
CA LEU A 58 14.61 -6.45 10.44
C LEU A 58 15.46 -5.18 10.49
N ASN A 59 14.96 -4.11 11.09
CA ASN A 59 15.59 -2.81 11.15
C ASN A 59 15.84 -2.39 12.61
N ASP A 60 16.97 -1.72 12.86
CA ASP A 60 17.15 -0.94 14.09
C ASP A 60 16.27 0.32 14.01
N ILE A 61 14.97 0.16 14.29
CA ILE A 61 13.98 1.23 14.15
C ILE A 61 14.25 2.39 15.13
N ASN A 62 14.92 2.11 16.25
CA ASN A 62 15.27 3.10 17.27
C ASN A 62 16.54 3.89 16.95
N GLY A 63 17.29 3.50 15.90
CA GLY A 63 18.43 4.26 15.40
C GLY A 63 18.06 5.46 14.53
N PHE A 64 16.77 5.63 14.18
CA PHE A 64 16.25 6.76 13.39
C PHE A 64 17.03 6.99 12.08
N HIS A 65 17.22 5.92 11.30
CA HIS A 65 18.10 5.92 10.12
C HIS A 65 17.55 6.66 8.90
N VAL A 66 16.24 6.93 8.84
CA VAL A 66 15.65 7.74 7.77
C VAL A 66 15.95 9.21 8.03
N ARG A 67 16.52 9.89 7.03
CA ARG A 67 16.94 11.29 7.12
C ARG A 67 16.19 12.15 6.10
N PRO A 68 16.15 13.48 6.27
CA PRO A 68 15.48 14.38 5.33
C PRO A 68 15.91 14.19 3.87
N GLU A 69 17.19 13.88 3.63
CA GLU A 69 17.75 13.67 2.30
C GLU A 69 17.17 12.43 1.62
N HIS A 70 16.78 11.41 2.38
CA HIS A 70 16.13 10.22 1.84
C HIS A 70 14.72 10.53 1.34
N ALA A 71 13.95 11.34 2.08
CA ALA A 71 12.62 11.79 1.67
C ALA A 71 12.71 12.70 0.43
N ALA A 72 13.67 13.64 0.42
CA ALA A 72 13.94 14.50 -0.73
C ALA A 72 14.29 13.69 -2.00
N LYS A 73 15.18 12.70 -1.85
CA LYS A 73 15.55 11.80 -2.94
C LYS A 73 14.33 11.05 -3.48
N ALA A 74 13.50 10.47 -2.60
CA ALA A 74 12.29 9.76 -3.02
C ALA A 74 11.31 10.67 -3.79
N LEU A 75 11.17 11.94 -3.39
CA LEU A 75 10.35 12.92 -4.10
C LEU A 75 10.91 13.24 -5.50
N HIS A 76 12.22 13.46 -5.61
CA HIS A 76 12.85 13.84 -6.89
C HIS A 76 12.98 12.68 -7.88
N GLU A 77 13.10 11.44 -7.39
CA GLU A 77 13.21 10.25 -8.23
C GLU A 77 11.85 9.66 -8.63
N ALA A 78 10.74 10.18 -8.07
CA ALA A 78 9.39 9.75 -8.41
C ALA A 78 9.10 9.95 -9.90
N LYS A 79 8.66 8.87 -10.56
CA LYS A 79 8.42 8.85 -12.01
C LYS A 79 7.34 7.82 -12.36
N GLY A 80 6.70 8.01 -13.51
CA GLY A 80 5.83 6.99 -14.09
C GLY A 80 6.60 5.80 -14.68
N GLY A 81 5.87 4.84 -15.25
CA GLY A 81 6.43 3.61 -15.81
C GLY A 81 6.45 2.45 -14.80
N PRO A 82 7.28 1.41 -15.03
CA PRO A 82 7.40 0.30 -14.10
C PRO A 82 7.80 0.74 -12.69
N VAL A 83 7.14 0.19 -11.68
CA VAL A 83 7.38 0.46 -10.26
C VAL A 83 8.21 -0.68 -9.69
N ALA A 84 9.25 -0.36 -8.90
CA ALA A 84 10.03 -1.37 -8.21
C ALA A 84 9.23 -1.97 -7.04
N GLU A 85 9.32 -3.28 -6.86
CA GLU A 85 8.56 -4.06 -5.86
C GLU A 85 9.51 -4.88 -4.96
N GLY A 86 8.98 -5.42 -3.87
CA GLY A 86 9.72 -6.17 -2.86
C GLY A 86 10.43 -5.27 -1.85
N ASN A 87 11.71 -5.54 -1.61
CA ASN A 87 12.51 -4.93 -0.54
C ASN A 87 13.01 -3.52 -0.91
N VAL A 88 12.11 -2.57 -1.16
CA VAL A 88 12.46 -1.21 -1.61
C VAL A 88 11.66 -0.14 -0.87
N GLY A 89 12.22 1.07 -0.79
CA GLY A 89 11.57 2.22 -0.15
C GLY A 89 11.17 1.92 1.30
N GLY A 90 9.97 2.35 1.71
CA GLY A 90 9.42 2.00 3.02
C GLY A 90 9.14 0.50 3.21
N GLY A 91 9.07 -0.30 2.14
CA GLY A 91 8.90 -1.76 2.21
C GLY A 91 10.18 -2.54 2.54
N THR A 92 11.33 -1.87 2.66
CA THR A 92 12.65 -2.52 2.74
C THR A 92 12.72 -3.57 3.84
N GLY A 93 12.38 -3.21 5.09
CA GLY A 93 12.42 -4.12 6.25
C GLY A 93 11.12 -4.86 6.55
N MET A 94 10.12 -4.82 5.67
CA MET A 94 8.77 -5.31 5.99
C MET A 94 8.59 -6.82 5.78
N ILE A 95 7.75 -7.43 6.61
CA ILE A 95 7.44 -8.86 6.65
C ILE A 95 5.92 -9.04 6.63
N CYS A 96 5.40 -9.93 5.78
CA CYS A 96 3.98 -10.27 5.80
C CYS A 96 3.76 -11.78 5.72
N HIS A 97 2.79 -12.29 6.48
CA HIS A 97 2.55 -13.72 6.65
C HIS A 97 3.82 -14.50 7.02
N GLU A 98 4.69 -13.88 7.82
CA GLU A 98 6.01 -14.42 8.24
C GLU A 98 6.95 -14.77 7.07
N PHE A 99 6.70 -14.23 5.87
CA PHE A 99 7.67 -14.20 4.78
C PHE A 99 8.15 -12.75 4.58
N LYS A 100 9.30 -12.59 3.92
CA LYS A 100 9.70 -11.27 3.45
C LYS A 100 8.66 -10.72 2.48
N CYS A 101 8.28 -9.45 2.69
CA CYS A 101 7.38 -8.69 1.83
C CYS A 101 7.98 -7.30 1.54
N GLY A 102 7.13 -6.26 1.47
CA GLY A 102 7.54 -4.90 1.16
C GLY A 102 6.55 -4.20 0.26
N ILE A 103 7.04 -3.57 -0.80
CA ILE A 103 6.21 -2.86 -1.77
C ILE A 103 5.64 -3.83 -2.79
N GLY A 104 4.36 -3.69 -3.11
CA GLY A 104 3.76 -4.36 -4.26
C GLY A 104 2.70 -3.49 -4.92
N THR A 105 2.44 -3.72 -6.19
CA THR A 105 1.48 -2.95 -6.96
C THR A 105 0.77 -3.80 -8.01
N ALA A 106 -0.46 -3.44 -8.32
CA ALA A 106 -1.24 -4.00 -9.41
C ALA A 106 -2.24 -2.97 -9.91
N SER A 107 -2.77 -3.18 -11.11
CA SER A 107 -3.80 -2.32 -11.69
C SER A 107 -4.86 -3.11 -12.45
N ARG A 108 -5.99 -2.46 -12.69
CA ARG A 108 -7.12 -2.97 -13.48
C ARG A 108 -7.64 -1.88 -14.40
N ARG A 109 -8.05 -2.28 -15.59
CA ARG A 109 -8.88 -1.44 -16.47
C ARG A 109 -10.35 -1.76 -16.22
N VAL A 110 -11.17 -0.74 -16.06
CA VAL A 110 -12.59 -0.85 -15.73
C VAL A 110 -13.40 -0.04 -16.73
N ARG A 111 -14.33 -0.69 -17.43
CA ARG A 111 -15.28 -0.01 -18.32
C ARG A 111 -16.47 0.50 -17.51
N VAL A 112 -16.78 1.80 -17.62
CA VAL A 112 -18.00 2.39 -17.07
C VAL A 112 -18.69 3.19 -18.16
N GLY A 113 -19.90 2.77 -18.54
CA GLY A 113 -20.56 3.25 -19.76
C GLY A 113 -19.68 2.96 -20.98
N ASP A 114 -19.36 3.98 -21.76
CA ASP A 114 -18.51 3.86 -22.96
C ASP A 114 -17.03 4.21 -22.72
N ARG A 115 -16.62 4.47 -21.47
CA ARG A 115 -15.25 4.90 -21.14
C ARG A 115 -14.51 3.87 -20.29
N ASP A 116 -13.25 3.63 -20.65
CA ASP A 116 -12.33 2.83 -19.86
C ASP A 116 -11.58 3.73 -18.86
N TYR A 117 -11.51 3.29 -17.62
CA TYR A 117 -10.75 3.90 -16.54
C TYR A 117 -9.69 2.93 -16.04
N THR A 118 -8.64 3.48 -15.42
CA THR A 118 -7.58 2.74 -14.75
C THR A 118 -7.74 2.89 -13.25
N LEU A 119 -7.63 1.78 -12.53
CA LEU A 119 -7.49 1.75 -11.08
C LEU A 119 -6.19 1.04 -10.74
N GLY A 120 -5.29 1.74 -10.05
CA GLY A 120 -4.03 1.22 -9.55
C GLY A 120 -4.04 1.11 -8.03
N VAL A 121 -3.34 0.11 -7.51
CA VAL A 121 -3.12 -0.08 -6.08
C VAL A 121 -1.62 -0.23 -5.83
N LEU A 122 -1.11 0.43 -4.78
CA LEU A 122 0.22 0.21 -4.23
C LEU A 122 0.07 -0.12 -2.75
N VAL A 123 0.80 -1.13 -2.29
CA VAL A 123 0.81 -1.57 -0.89
C VAL A 123 2.20 -1.48 -0.30
N GLN A 124 2.28 -1.15 0.99
CA GLN A 124 3.40 -1.47 1.86
C GLN A 124 2.93 -2.54 2.85
N ALA A 125 3.26 -3.80 2.57
CA ALA A 125 2.71 -4.95 3.26
C ALA A 125 3.62 -5.41 4.42
N ASN A 126 3.10 -5.38 5.64
CA ASN A 126 3.82 -5.76 6.85
C ASN A 126 2.91 -6.46 7.89
N TYR A 127 2.05 -7.39 7.47
CA TYR A 127 0.95 -7.91 8.30
C TYR A 127 0.80 -9.43 8.20
N GLY A 128 0.01 -10.00 9.11
CA GLY A 128 -0.49 -11.37 8.97
C GLY A 128 0.46 -12.43 9.51
N LEU A 129 -0.13 -13.53 9.97
CA LEU A 129 0.56 -14.74 10.41
C LEU A 129 0.63 -15.75 9.27
N ARG A 130 1.59 -16.69 9.34
CA ARG A 130 1.79 -17.68 8.27
C ARG A 130 0.51 -18.44 7.97
N ASP A 131 -0.10 -19.06 8.98
CA ASP A 131 -1.19 -20.02 8.81
C ASP A 131 -2.45 -19.43 8.15
N SER A 132 -2.63 -18.11 8.22
CA SER A 132 -3.77 -17.45 7.59
C SER A 132 -3.55 -17.18 6.10
N LEU A 133 -2.31 -17.21 5.60
CA LEU A 133 -1.95 -16.87 4.22
C LEU A 133 -2.77 -17.67 3.20
N ARG A 134 -3.45 -16.93 2.34
CA ARG A 134 -4.16 -17.45 1.18
C ARG A 134 -3.64 -16.79 -0.09
N ILE A 135 -3.44 -17.59 -1.14
CA ILE A 135 -3.14 -17.08 -2.49
C ILE A 135 -4.08 -17.78 -3.47
N ALA A 136 -4.87 -17.01 -4.22
CA ALA A 136 -5.90 -17.54 -5.14
C ALA A 136 -6.86 -18.54 -4.45
N GLY A 137 -7.18 -18.27 -3.17
CA GLY A 137 -8.02 -19.13 -2.32
C GLY A 137 -7.34 -20.39 -1.76
N VAL A 138 -6.11 -20.70 -2.18
CA VAL A 138 -5.32 -21.83 -1.65
C VAL A 138 -4.75 -21.46 -0.28
N PRO A 139 -4.88 -22.30 0.76
CA PRO A 139 -4.37 -22.00 2.10
C PRO A 139 -2.85 -22.22 2.18
N VAL A 140 -2.09 -21.41 1.45
CA VAL A 140 -0.63 -21.54 1.27
C VAL A 140 0.12 -21.62 2.59
N GLY A 141 -0.29 -20.82 3.57
CA GLY A 141 0.28 -20.79 4.91
C GLY A 141 0.35 -22.15 5.61
N GLN A 142 -0.69 -22.96 5.42
CA GLN A 142 -0.81 -24.28 6.05
C GLN A 142 0.09 -25.35 5.41
N TYR A 143 0.65 -25.06 4.23
CA TYR A 143 1.52 -25.97 3.50
C TYR A 143 2.99 -25.53 3.49
N LEU A 144 3.26 -24.23 3.52
CA LEU A 144 4.61 -23.67 3.57
C LEU A 144 4.90 -23.19 5.00
N ARG A 145 5.35 -24.11 5.87
CA ARG A 145 5.43 -23.91 7.33
C ARG A 145 6.84 -23.73 7.88
N ASP A 146 7.85 -23.77 7.03
CA ASP A 146 9.24 -23.55 7.47
C ASP A 146 9.50 -22.06 7.71
N ASP A 147 10.51 -21.74 8.53
CA ASP A 147 11.00 -20.37 8.75
C ASP A 147 9.91 -19.39 9.25
N HIS A 148 9.11 -19.81 10.23
CA HIS A 148 8.23 -18.90 10.97
C HIS A 148 9.07 -17.91 11.79
N ILE A 149 8.63 -16.66 11.86
CA ILE A 149 9.40 -15.58 12.49
C ILE A 149 8.85 -15.34 13.89
N TYR A 150 7.57 -14.97 13.98
CA TYR A 150 6.95 -14.54 15.24
C TYR A 150 6.15 -15.66 15.92
N SER A 151 5.52 -16.54 15.15
CA SER A 151 4.61 -17.56 15.72
C SER A 151 5.31 -18.81 16.22
N ALA A 152 6.55 -19.08 15.78
CA ALA A 152 7.36 -20.22 16.24
C ALA A 152 7.55 -20.25 17.78
N PRO A 153 7.94 -19.16 18.45
CA PRO A 153 8.08 -19.15 19.91
C PRO A 153 6.75 -19.06 20.66
N ASN A 154 5.69 -18.54 20.03
CA ASN A 154 4.37 -18.41 20.65
C ASN A 154 3.24 -18.55 19.60
N PRO A 155 2.71 -19.76 19.39
CA PRO A 155 1.63 -19.99 18.41
C PRO A 155 0.31 -19.27 18.74
N ALA A 156 0.15 -18.78 19.98
CA ALA A 156 -1.01 -18.00 20.39
C ALA A 156 -0.83 -16.48 20.18
N ALA A 157 0.33 -16.03 19.70
CA ALA A 157 0.55 -14.64 19.34
C ALA A 157 -0.43 -14.22 18.24
N GLY A 158 -1.12 -13.10 18.45
CA GLY A 158 -1.99 -12.51 17.44
C GLY A 158 -1.20 -11.72 16.41
N ASP A 159 -1.87 -11.34 15.32
CA ASP A 159 -1.31 -10.43 14.31
C ASP A 159 -1.18 -9.01 14.87
N THR A 160 0.06 -8.50 14.89
CA THR A 160 0.44 -7.16 15.35
C THR A 160 1.15 -6.35 14.27
N GLY A 161 0.94 -6.72 12.99
CA GLY A 161 1.61 -6.08 11.88
C GLY A 161 1.02 -4.73 11.47
N SER A 162 1.00 -4.45 10.18
CA SER A 162 0.37 -3.26 9.59
C SER A 162 0.40 -3.34 8.07
N ILE A 163 -0.51 -2.63 7.42
CA ILE A 163 -0.48 -2.46 5.97
C ILE A 163 -1.06 -1.12 5.59
N ILE A 164 -0.34 -0.43 4.70
CA ILE A 164 -0.87 0.76 4.03
C ILE A 164 -1.23 0.38 2.59
N ILE A 165 -2.47 0.67 2.19
CA ILE A 165 -2.94 0.48 0.81
C ILE A 165 -3.32 1.84 0.22
N VAL A 166 -2.65 2.22 -0.86
CA VAL A 166 -2.91 3.43 -1.63
C VAL A 166 -3.63 3.04 -2.92
N VAL A 167 -4.82 3.59 -3.15
CA VAL A 167 -5.63 3.37 -4.35
C VAL A 167 -5.66 4.66 -5.18
N ALA A 168 -5.31 4.57 -6.45
CA ALA A 168 -5.36 5.68 -7.41
C ALA A 168 -6.27 5.32 -8.58
N THR A 169 -7.04 6.28 -9.09
CA THR A 169 -7.84 6.07 -10.30
C THR A 169 -7.99 7.34 -11.13
N ASP A 170 -8.11 7.19 -12.44
CA ASP A 170 -8.51 8.27 -13.35
C ASP A 170 -10.04 8.39 -13.51
N ALA A 171 -10.82 7.57 -12.79
CA ALA A 171 -12.27 7.66 -12.76
C ALA A 171 -12.74 8.92 -12.01
N PRO A 172 -13.69 9.71 -12.56
CA PRO A 172 -14.22 10.87 -11.87
C PRO A 172 -15.10 10.44 -10.70
N LEU A 173 -14.65 10.75 -9.48
CA LEU A 173 -15.28 10.36 -8.23
C LEU A 173 -15.32 11.52 -7.24
N LEU A 174 -16.38 11.55 -6.44
CA LEU A 174 -16.50 12.46 -5.29
C LEU A 174 -15.82 11.87 -4.04
N PRO A 175 -15.45 12.69 -3.03
CA PRO A 175 -14.76 12.22 -1.82
C PRO A 175 -15.47 11.06 -1.09
N GLN A 176 -16.79 11.11 -0.97
CA GLN A 176 -17.59 10.04 -0.38
C GLN A 176 -17.58 8.74 -1.21
N GLN A 177 -17.40 8.82 -2.53
CA GLN A 177 -17.21 7.65 -3.38
C GLN A 177 -15.81 7.07 -3.22
N LEU A 178 -14.78 7.92 -3.09
CA LEU A 178 -13.41 7.49 -2.77
C LEU A 178 -13.33 6.80 -1.41
N LYS A 179 -14.08 7.24 -0.39
CA LYS A 179 -14.22 6.51 0.88
C LYS A 179 -14.81 5.11 0.69
N ARG A 180 -15.74 4.92 -0.26
CA ARG A 180 -16.30 3.59 -0.59
C ARG A 180 -15.27 2.72 -1.31
N ILE A 181 -14.47 3.30 -2.21
CA ILE A 181 -13.35 2.64 -2.88
C ILE A 181 -12.31 2.17 -1.86
N ALA A 182 -11.82 3.07 -0.98
CA ALA A 182 -10.84 2.74 0.06
C ALA A 182 -11.30 1.55 0.92
N LYS A 183 -12.58 1.48 1.30
CA LYS A 183 -13.15 0.34 2.04
C LYS A 183 -13.03 -1.00 1.32
N ARG A 184 -13.00 -1.02 -0.02
CA ARG A 184 -12.87 -2.25 -0.82
C ARG A 184 -11.44 -2.80 -0.82
N ALA A 185 -10.43 -1.99 -0.52
CA ALA A 185 -9.06 -2.47 -0.32
C ALA A 185 -9.01 -3.53 0.80
N GLY A 186 -9.76 -3.31 1.89
CA GLY A 186 -9.91 -4.28 2.99
C GLY A 186 -10.49 -5.64 2.55
N MET A 187 -11.32 -5.68 1.51
CA MET A 187 -11.83 -6.94 0.96
C MET A 187 -10.73 -7.74 0.24
N GLY A 188 -9.83 -7.06 -0.48
CA GLY A 188 -8.65 -7.68 -1.09
C GLY A 188 -7.68 -8.20 -0.01
N LEU A 189 -7.44 -7.40 1.02
CA LEU A 189 -6.65 -7.78 2.19
C LEU A 189 -7.22 -9.03 2.90
N ALA A 190 -8.54 -9.09 3.10
CA ALA A 190 -9.19 -10.25 3.71
C ALA A 190 -9.07 -11.52 2.85
N ARG A 191 -9.05 -11.42 1.52
CA ARG A 191 -8.82 -12.57 0.62
C ARG A 191 -7.45 -13.19 0.77
N MET A 192 -6.46 -12.41 1.20
CA MET A 192 -5.11 -12.88 1.54
C MET A 192 -5.05 -13.56 2.91
N GLY A 193 -6.15 -13.54 3.68
CA GLY A 193 -6.26 -14.18 4.98
C GLY A 193 -6.03 -13.26 6.18
N SER A 194 -5.92 -11.94 5.95
CA SER A 194 -5.96 -10.99 7.06
C SER A 194 -7.32 -11.00 7.75
N TYR A 195 -7.28 -10.80 9.06
CA TYR A 195 -8.45 -10.53 9.89
C TYR A 195 -8.33 -9.20 10.63
N ALA A 196 -7.38 -8.33 10.21
CA ALA A 196 -7.06 -7.06 10.84
C ALA A 196 -6.87 -7.21 12.36
N GLY A 197 -5.79 -7.91 12.74
CA GLY A 197 -5.49 -8.20 14.14
C GLY A 197 -5.44 -6.94 15.00
N ASN A 198 -5.66 -7.06 16.31
CA ASN A 198 -5.76 -5.92 17.22
C ASN A 198 -4.53 -4.99 17.19
N GLY A 199 -3.33 -5.54 17.00
CA GLY A 199 -2.11 -4.75 16.88
C GLY A 199 -1.82 -4.29 15.46
N SER A 200 -2.67 -4.64 14.47
CA SER A 200 -2.42 -4.36 13.06
C SER A 200 -2.91 -2.99 12.64
N GLY A 201 -1.99 -2.12 12.23
CA GLY A 201 -2.30 -0.83 11.63
C GLY A 201 -2.73 -0.96 10.16
N ASP A 202 -4.00 -1.29 9.91
CA ASP A 202 -4.53 -1.49 8.55
C ASP A 202 -5.24 -0.23 8.04
N ILE A 203 -4.57 0.56 7.19
CA ILE A 203 -5.04 1.88 6.76
C ILE A 203 -5.04 2.00 5.23
N PHE A 204 -6.15 2.52 4.68
CA PHE A 204 -6.35 2.65 3.24
C PHE A 204 -6.65 4.09 2.86
N VAL A 205 -6.02 4.58 1.79
CA VAL A 205 -6.30 5.90 1.20
C VAL A 205 -6.60 5.73 -0.28
N ALA A 206 -7.60 6.46 -0.78
CA ALA A 206 -7.97 6.45 -2.19
C ALA A 206 -8.06 7.88 -2.73
N PHE A 207 -7.54 8.11 -3.94
CA PHE A 207 -7.65 9.39 -4.63
C PHE A 207 -7.99 9.20 -6.11
N SER A 208 -8.61 10.24 -6.69
CA SER A 208 -8.90 10.33 -8.12
C SER A 208 -8.08 11.45 -8.75
N THR A 209 -7.56 11.24 -9.94
CA THR A 209 -6.85 12.26 -10.72
C THR A 209 -7.75 13.04 -11.66
N ALA A 210 -9.03 12.65 -11.80
CA ALA A 210 -9.92 13.16 -12.85
C ALA A 210 -10.37 14.61 -12.65
N ASN A 211 -10.54 15.04 -11.40
CA ASN A 211 -11.08 16.36 -11.05
C ASN A 211 -10.02 17.32 -10.50
N ALA A 212 -8.73 17.11 -10.81
CA ALA A 212 -7.63 17.92 -10.27
C ALA A 212 -7.78 19.43 -10.57
N ASP A 213 -8.33 19.78 -11.74
CA ASP A 213 -8.56 21.19 -12.12
C ASP A 213 -9.70 21.85 -11.33
N ALA A 214 -10.68 21.06 -10.89
CA ALA A 214 -11.81 21.54 -10.09
C ALA A 214 -11.39 21.87 -8.64
N LEU A 215 -10.18 21.48 -8.23
CA LEU A 215 -9.59 21.79 -6.93
C LEU A 215 -8.73 23.07 -6.94
N ARG A 216 -8.66 23.79 -8.07
CA ARG A 216 -7.92 25.06 -8.17
C ARG A 216 -8.75 26.25 -7.66
N ASP A 217 -8.06 27.30 -7.22
CA ASP A 217 -8.60 28.55 -6.64
C ASP A 217 -9.60 29.29 -7.54
N LYS A 218 -10.85 28.83 -7.57
CA LYS A 218 -12.00 29.59 -8.04
C LYS A 218 -13.15 29.47 -7.04
N PRO A 219 -13.89 30.55 -6.78
CA PRO A 219 -15.02 30.52 -5.85
C PRO A 219 -16.13 29.53 -6.24
N LEU A 220 -16.30 29.27 -7.53
CA LEU A 220 -17.26 28.31 -8.07
C LEU A 220 -16.57 27.43 -9.11
N GLN A 221 -16.80 26.11 -9.00
CA GLN A 221 -16.21 25.09 -9.86
C GLN A 221 -17.26 24.04 -10.23
N GLN A 222 -17.01 23.30 -11.31
CA GLN A 222 -17.80 22.15 -11.71
C GLN A 222 -16.90 20.91 -11.70
N ALA A 223 -17.44 19.79 -11.23
CA ALA A 223 -16.78 18.49 -11.24
C ALA A 223 -17.71 17.47 -11.89
N SER A 224 -17.12 16.45 -12.53
CA SER A 224 -17.86 15.29 -13.02
C SER A 224 -17.71 14.14 -12.03
N PHE A 225 -18.68 13.23 -12.03
CA PHE A 225 -18.62 12.02 -11.21
C PHE A 225 -19.41 10.88 -11.84
N ILE A 226 -18.99 9.65 -11.58
CA ILE A 226 -19.72 8.43 -11.95
C ILE A 226 -20.95 8.29 -11.05
N GLY A 227 -22.12 8.00 -11.64
CA GLY A 227 -23.34 7.73 -10.88
C GLY A 227 -23.18 6.53 -9.94
N ASN A 228 -23.79 6.59 -8.75
CA ASN A 228 -23.55 5.60 -7.69
C ASN A 228 -23.87 4.15 -8.09
N ASP A 229 -24.81 3.93 -9.01
CA ASP A 229 -25.23 2.61 -9.50
C ASP A 229 -24.22 1.98 -10.47
N HIS A 230 -23.17 2.72 -10.86
CA HIS A 230 -22.15 2.28 -11.81
C HIS A 230 -20.77 2.08 -11.16
N LEU A 231 -20.70 1.96 -9.84
CA LEU A 231 -19.43 1.84 -9.10
C LEU A 231 -18.94 0.41 -8.88
N ASP A 232 -19.77 -0.61 -9.11
CA ASP A 232 -19.44 -2.00 -8.75
C ASP A 232 -18.19 -2.52 -9.47
N GLY A 233 -17.99 -2.15 -10.74
CA GLY A 233 -16.76 -2.51 -11.46
C GLY A 233 -15.49 -1.91 -10.82
N LEU A 234 -15.56 -0.69 -10.30
CA LEU A 234 -14.44 -0.08 -9.57
C LEU A 234 -14.24 -0.73 -8.20
N PHE A 235 -15.32 -1.12 -7.51
CA PHE A 235 -15.22 -1.84 -6.24
C PHE A 235 -14.57 -3.21 -6.39
N GLU A 236 -14.99 -3.97 -7.40
CA GLU A 236 -14.39 -5.27 -7.70
C GLU A 236 -12.91 -5.10 -8.08
N ALA A 237 -12.62 -4.16 -8.99
CA ALA A 237 -11.25 -3.86 -9.41
C ALA A 237 -10.34 -3.47 -8.23
N THR A 238 -10.86 -2.71 -7.27
CA THR A 238 -10.11 -2.35 -6.05
C THR A 238 -9.74 -3.57 -5.22
N ALA A 239 -10.71 -4.47 -4.98
CA ALA A 239 -10.45 -5.68 -4.21
C ALA A 239 -9.46 -6.61 -4.93
N GLN A 240 -9.62 -6.79 -6.24
CA GLN A 240 -8.70 -7.61 -7.05
C GLN A 240 -7.29 -7.03 -7.11
N ALA A 241 -7.15 -5.71 -7.33
CA ALA A 241 -5.85 -5.06 -7.40
C ALA A 241 -5.15 -5.04 -6.03
N ALA A 242 -5.88 -4.87 -4.93
CA ALA A 242 -5.31 -4.99 -3.59
C ALA A 242 -4.81 -6.42 -3.29
N GLU A 243 -5.61 -7.43 -3.60
CA GLU A 243 -5.23 -8.85 -3.47
C GLU A 243 -3.94 -9.15 -4.27
N GLU A 244 -3.89 -8.76 -5.55
CA GLU A 244 -2.72 -9.00 -6.39
C GLU A 244 -1.49 -8.18 -5.95
N SER A 245 -1.66 -6.93 -5.53
CA SER A 245 -0.55 -6.10 -5.05
C SER A 245 0.16 -6.74 -3.86
N ILE A 246 -0.58 -7.36 -2.95
CA ILE A 246 0.00 -8.08 -1.81
C ILE A 246 0.76 -9.32 -2.30
N VAL A 247 0.19 -10.10 -3.22
CA VAL A 247 0.90 -11.25 -3.82
C VAL A 247 2.19 -10.79 -4.51
N ASN A 248 2.15 -9.69 -5.26
CA ASN A 248 3.33 -9.15 -5.95
C ASN A 248 4.41 -8.69 -4.95
N ALA A 249 4.02 -8.07 -3.83
CA ALA A 249 4.97 -7.73 -2.76
C ALA A 249 5.72 -8.96 -2.23
N MET A 250 5.01 -10.07 -2.02
CA MET A 250 5.60 -11.33 -1.57
C MET A 250 6.49 -11.97 -2.63
N VAL A 251 6.05 -11.99 -3.89
CA VAL A 251 6.76 -12.64 -5.00
C VAL A 251 8.02 -11.86 -5.39
N ALA A 252 7.97 -10.53 -5.36
CA ALA A 252 9.10 -9.66 -5.69
C ALA A 252 10.15 -9.57 -4.56
N ALA A 253 9.75 -9.86 -3.33
CA ALA A 253 10.65 -9.85 -2.18
C ALA A 253 11.79 -10.86 -2.31
N ARG A 254 12.89 -10.58 -1.61
CA ARG A 254 14.09 -11.43 -1.54
C ARG A 254 14.46 -11.67 -0.09
N ASP A 255 15.08 -12.79 0.20
CA ASP A 255 15.62 -13.10 1.52
C ASP A 255 16.40 -11.91 2.10
N MET A 256 16.21 -11.62 3.38
CA MET A 256 16.85 -10.50 4.06
C MET A 256 17.31 -10.91 5.45
N GLN A 257 18.58 -10.63 5.73
CA GLN A 257 19.12 -10.62 7.08
C GLN A 257 19.01 -9.19 7.62
N GLY A 258 18.41 -9.07 8.79
CA GLY A 258 18.16 -7.80 9.47
C GLY A 258 19.04 -7.60 10.69
N ASP A 259 18.65 -6.62 11.51
CA ASP A 259 19.28 -6.32 12.78
C ASP A 259 19.19 -7.51 13.77
N GLY A 260 20.12 -7.57 14.73
CA GLY A 260 20.11 -8.60 15.78
C GLY A 260 20.29 -10.04 15.30
N GLY A 261 20.59 -10.27 14.01
CA GLY A 261 20.67 -11.59 13.40
C GLY A 261 19.32 -12.16 12.95
N HIS A 262 18.24 -11.38 13.00
CA HIS A 262 16.94 -11.79 12.47
C HIS A 262 16.99 -12.03 10.97
N TYR A 263 16.12 -12.91 10.49
CA TYR A 263 16.10 -13.33 9.10
C TYR A 263 14.67 -13.54 8.62
N ALA A 264 14.34 -12.96 7.47
CA ALA A 264 13.08 -13.19 6.79
C ALA A 264 13.32 -13.80 5.41
N ARG A 265 12.76 -14.98 5.20
CA ARG A 265 12.81 -15.69 3.92
C ARG A 265 11.72 -15.18 2.98
N ALA A 266 12.05 -14.99 1.70
CA ALA A 266 11.05 -14.76 0.66
C ALA A 266 10.24 -16.05 0.39
N ILE A 267 9.02 -15.90 -0.10
CA ILE A 267 8.18 -17.06 -0.41
C ILE A 267 8.85 -17.93 -1.49
N PRO A 268 9.05 -19.25 -1.26
CA PRO A 268 9.75 -20.10 -2.23
C PRO A 268 8.89 -20.33 -3.48
N HIS A 269 9.23 -19.65 -4.60
CA HIS A 269 8.42 -19.66 -5.83
C HIS A 269 8.14 -21.05 -6.38
N ALA A 270 9.13 -21.95 -6.41
CA ALA A 270 8.95 -23.31 -6.91
C ALA A 270 7.95 -24.12 -6.08
N ALA A 271 7.99 -23.97 -4.75
CA ALA A 271 7.06 -24.63 -3.84
C ALA A 271 5.66 -24.03 -3.96
N LEU A 272 5.55 -22.70 -4.08
CA LEU A 272 4.28 -22.01 -4.34
C LEU A 272 3.63 -22.51 -5.64
N VAL A 273 4.38 -22.54 -6.76
CA VAL A 273 3.86 -23.03 -8.05
C VAL A 273 3.42 -24.50 -7.94
N LYS A 274 4.21 -25.36 -7.29
CA LYS A 274 3.85 -26.77 -7.06
C LYS A 274 2.55 -26.89 -6.28
N LEU A 275 2.36 -26.05 -5.26
CA LEU A 275 1.15 -26.04 -4.45
C LEU A 275 -0.07 -25.51 -5.22
N LEU A 276 0.07 -24.41 -5.96
CA LEU A 276 -1.02 -23.89 -6.80
C LEU A 276 -1.43 -24.91 -7.87
N LYS A 277 -0.50 -25.65 -8.46
CA LYS A 277 -0.80 -26.76 -9.38
C LYS A 277 -1.59 -27.88 -8.68
N ARG A 278 -1.19 -28.28 -7.47
CA ARG A 278 -1.91 -29.30 -6.67
C ARG A 278 -3.39 -28.93 -6.44
N PHE A 279 -3.69 -27.63 -6.32
CA PHE A 279 -5.05 -27.14 -6.11
C PHE A 279 -5.78 -26.72 -7.41
N ASN A 280 -5.22 -26.98 -8.60
CA ASN A 280 -5.76 -26.53 -9.89
C ASN A 280 -5.97 -25.00 -9.97
N ARG A 281 -5.08 -24.24 -9.33
CA ARG A 281 -5.10 -22.76 -9.29
C ARG A 281 -3.90 -22.11 -9.99
N TYR A 282 -3.01 -22.90 -10.59
CA TYR A 282 -1.91 -22.37 -11.39
C TYR A 282 -2.31 -22.26 -12.87
N ARG A 283 -2.14 -21.06 -13.44
CA ARG A 283 -2.18 -20.83 -14.90
C ARG A 283 -0.78 -20.41 -15.35
N PRO A 284 -0.19 -21.06 -16.37
CA PRO A 284 1.08 -20.63 -16.91
C PRO A 284 0.95 -19.21 -17.50
N PRO A 285 2.01 -18.38 -17.42
CA PRO A 285 2.02 -17.08 -18.07
C PRO A 285 1.82 -17.24 -19.59
N HIS A 286 1.10 -16.28 -20.19
CA HIS A 286 0.89 -16.17 -21.64
C HIS A 286 2.10 -15.53 -22.32
#